data_AF-A0AAE4VHR7-F1
#
_entry.id   AF-A0AAE4VHR7-F1
#
_cell.length_a   1.000
_cell.length_b   1.000
_cell.length_c   1.000
_cell.angle_alpha   90.00
_cell.angle_beta   90.00
_cell.angle_gamma   90.00
#
_symmetry.space_group_name_H-M   'P 1'
#
loop_
_entity.id
_entity.type
_entity.pdbx_description
1 polymer ?
#
loop_
_entity_poly.entity_id
_entity_poly.type
_entity_poly.pdbx_seq_one_letter_code
_entity_poly.pdbx_strand_id
1 'polypeptide(L)' 'MKLAGLAVIGAAAAIAFAAPAHAEIDTDFANELHTFGIYGQRDYNAWIAKIMCKRLHNGVDHTAQDSVGFVKKQ' A
#
# COMPACT_ATOMS: atom_id res chain seq x y z
N MET A 1 42.07 10.18 -8.47
CA MET A 1 41.94 9.06 -7.49
C MET A 1 41.32 9.48 -6.16
N LYS A 2 41.82 10.52 -5.46
CA LYS A 2 41.25 10.94 -4.15
C LYS A 2 39.76 11.34 -4.18
N LEU A 3 39.35 12.08 -5.21
CA LEU A 3 37.95 12.53 -5.36
C LEU A 3 36.97 11.38 -5.65
N ALA A 4 37.40 10.37 -6.39
CA ALA A 4 36.60 9.19 -6.68
C ALA A 4 36.36 8.34 -5.41
N GLY A 5 37.39 8.20 -4.55
CA GLY A 5 37.24 7.50 -3.27
C GLY A 5 36.26 8.18 -2.31
N LEU A 6 36.28 9.53 -2.26
CA LEU A 6 35.33 10.31 -1.44
C LEU A 6 33.89 10.17 -1.94
N ALA A 7 33.68 10.14 -3.26
CA ALA A 7 32.34 9.96 -3.84
C ALA A 7 31.74 8.58 -3.50
N VAL A 8 32.55 7.52 -3.54
CA VAL A 8 32.11 6.16 -3.21
C VAL A 8 31.75 6.04 -1.72
N ILE A 9 32.58 6.61 -0.82
CA ILE A 9 32.29 6.60 0.62
C ILE A 9 31.02 7.40 0.93
N GLY A 10 30.83 8.55 0.28
CA GLY A 10 29.62 9.37 0.44
C GLY A 10 28.36 8.64 0.00
N ALA A 11 28.39 7.95 -1.15
CA ALA A 11 27.25 7.16 -1.63
C ALA A 11 26.93 5.97 -0.70
N ALA A 12 27.96 5.25 -0.24
CA ALA A 12 27.79 4.14 0.69
C ALA A 12 27.19 4.60 2.04
N ALA A 13 27.64 5.74 2.58
CA ALA A 13 27.07 6.32 3.79
C ALA A 13 25.61 6.74 3.57
N ALA A 14 25.28 7.36 2.42
CA ALA A 14 23.90 7.76 2.11
C ALA A 14 22.94 6.57 2.06
N ILE A 15 23.36 5.43 1.50
CA ILE A 15 22.55 4.21 1.46
C ILE A 15 22.47 3.56 2.84
N ALA A 16 23.58 3.49 3.58
CA ALA A 16 23.63 2.86 4.91
C ALA A 16 22.79 3.60 5.96
N PHE A 17 22.66 4.93 5.83
CA PHE A 17 21.88 5.76 6.76
C PHE A 17 20.54 6.24 6.17
N ALA A 18 20.14 5.74 4.99
CA ALA A 18 18.82 6.01 4.46
C ALA A 18 17.77 5.39 5.41
N ALA A 19 16.81 6.20 5.86
CA ALA A 19 15.65 5.69 6.57
C ALA A 19 14.90 4.72 5.62
N PRO A 20 14.36 3.61 6.14
CA PRO A 20 13.53 2.73 5.32
C PRO A 20 12.36 3.54 4.77
N ALA A 21 12.11 3.42 3.47
CA ALA A 21 10.90 3.97 2.88
C ALA A 21 9.72 3.23 3.52
N HIS A 22 9.00 3.92 4.41
CA HIS A 22 7.76 3.38 4.94
C HIS A 22 6.79 3.29 3.76
N ALA A 23 6.36 2.08 3.45
CA ALA A 23 5.37 1.87 2.41
C ALA A 23 4.14 2.72 2.74
N GLU A 24 3.61 3.41 1.74
CA GLU A 24 2.32 4.08 1.88
C GLU A 24 1.26 3.05 2.25
N ILE A 25 0.24 3.46 3.01
CA ILE A 25 -0.88 2.60 3.45
C ILE A 25 -1.45 1.75 2.31
N ASP A 26 -1.53 2.31 1.09
CA ASP A 26 -2.03 1.61 -0.10
C ASP A 26 -1.08 0.47 -0.55
N THR A 27 0.23 0.63 -0.37
CA THR A 27 1.23 -0.41 -0.66
C THR A 27 1.20 -1.52 0.38
N ASP A 28 1.10 -1.18 1.67
CA ASP A 28 0.92 -2.17 2.74
C ASP A 28 -0.38 -2.95 2.56
N PHE A 29 -1.47 -2.27 2.19
CA PHE A 29 -2.75 -2.90 1.90
C PHE A 29 -2.66 -3.86 0.71
N ALA A 30 -1.98 -3.48 -0.38
CA ALA A 30 -1.78 -4.39 -1.50
C ALA A 30 -0.92 -5.62 -1.12
N ASN A 31 0.12 -5.43 -0.30
CA ASN A 31 0.91 -6.55 0.20
C ASN A 31 0.07 -7.49 1.05
N GLU A 32 -0.79 -6.96 1.91
CA GLU A 32 -1.74 -7.75 2.71
C GLU A 32 -2.69 -8.56 1.82
N LEU A 33 -3.29 -7.93 0.80
CA LEU A 33 -4.16 -8.62 -0.17
C LEU A 33 -3.44 -9.77 -0.89
N HIS A 34 -2.16 -9.59 -1.22
CA HIS A 34 -1.37 -10.66 -1.83
C HIS A 34 -1.21 -11.88 -0.91
N THR A 35 -1.23 -11.72 0.42
CA THR A 35 -1.22 -12.86 1.37
C THR A 35 -2.49 -13.72 1.26
N PHE A 36 -3.60 -13.13 0.82
CA PHE A 36 -4.86 -13.82 0.53
C PHE A 36 -4.98 -14.28 -0.93
N GLY A 37 -3.91 -14.12 -1.74
CA GLY A 37 -3.93 -14.44 -3.15
C GLY A 37 -4.77 -13.47 -4.00
N ILE A 38 -5.09 -12.29 -3.48
CA ILE A 38 -5.87 -11.26 -4.18
C ILE A 38 -4.88 -10.32 -4.85
N TYR A 39 -4.80 -10.41 -6.19
CA TYR A 39 -3.93 -9.57 -7.01
C TYR A 39 -4.76 -8.58 -7.82
N GLY A 40 -4.25 -7.36 -7.99
CA GLY A 40 -4.92 -6.31 -8.74
C GLY A 40 -4.15 -5.00 -8.75
N GLN A 41 -4.71 -3.98 -9.37
CA GLN A 41 -4.12 -2.65 -9.39
C GLN A 41 -4.20 -2.04 -7.99
N ARG A 42 -3.05 -1.71 -7.39
CA ARG A 42 -2.93 -1.21 -6.01
C ARG A 42 -3.93 -0.10 -5.69
N ASP A 43 -3.91 0.96 -6.49
CA ASP A 43 -4.69 2.17 -6.22
C ASP A 43 -6.21 1.91 -6.40
N TYR A 44 -6.58 0.98 -7.28
CA TYR A 44 -7.97 0.56 -7.46
C TYR A 44 -8.47 -0.27 -6.27
N ASN A 45 -7.66 -1.20 -5.78
CA ASN A 45 -7.98 -1.99 -4.59
C ASN A 45 -8.12 -1.09 -3.35
N ALA A 46 -7.19 -0.14 -3.17
CA ALA A 46 -7.26 0.86 -2.10
C ALA A 46 -8.50 1.75 -2.23
N TRP A 47 -8.86 2.15 -3.44
CA TRP A 47 -10.07 2.93 -3.71
C TRP A 47 -11.35 2.16 -3.34
N ILE A 48 -11.50 0.90 -3.80
CA ILE A 48 -12.67 0.07 -3.44
C ILE A 48 -12.76 -0.11 -1.92
N ALA A 49 -11.65 -0.42 -1.25
CA ALA A 49 -11.61 -0.58 0.20
C ALA A 49 -12.07 0.69 0.93
N LYS A 50 -11.64 1.86 0.48
CA LYS A 50 -12.08 3.15 1.02
C LYS A 50 -13.59 3.37 0.86
N ILE A 51 -14.16 2.98 -0.28
CA ILE A 51 -15.61 3.05 -0.49
C ILE A 51 -16.34 2.06 0.42
N MET A 52 -15.86 0.83 0.58
CA MET A 52 -16.44 -0.15 1.51
C MET A 52 -16.46 0.38 2.94
N CYS A 53 -15.35 0.90 3.43
CA CYS A 53 -15.27 1.49 4.78
C CYS A 53 -16.25 2.66 4.95
N LYS A 54 -16.40 3.52 3.93
CA LYS A 54 -17.39 4.60 3.96
C LYS A 54 -18.83 4.08 4.00
N ARG A 55 -19.13 3.01 3.24
CA ARG A 55 -20.46 2.38 3.23
C ARG A 55 -20.81 1.78 4.60
N LEU A 56 -19.86 1.11 5.23
CA LEU A 56 -19.99 0.59 6.60
C LEU A 56 -20.20 1.71 7.61
N HIS A 57 -19.35 2.75 7.55
CA HIS A 57 -19.42 3.89 8.46
C HIS A 57 -20.77 4.63 8.37
N ASN A 58 -21.32 4.76 7.17
CA ASN A 58 -22.59 5.43 6.93
C ASN A 58 -23.82 4.53 7.15
N GLY A 59 -23.64 3.27 7.54
CA GLY A 59 -24.73 2.31 7.73
C GLY A 59 -25.43 1.90 6.42
N VAL A 60 -24.79 2.10 5.26
CA VAL A 60 -25.29 1.60 3.97
C VAL A 60 -25.10 0.09 3.89
N ASP A 61 -23.96 -0.39 4.38
CA ASP A 61 -23.70 -1.79 4.67
C ASP A 61 -23.68 -1.94 6.19
N HIS A 62 -24.43 -2.88 6.77
CA HIS A 62 -24.46 -3.07 8.23
C HIS A 62 -23.33 -3.96 8.72
N THR A 63 -22.82 -4.83 7.85
CA THR A 63 -21.72 -5.75 8.09
C THR A 63 -20.77 -5.80 6.90
N ALA A 64 -19.55 -6.29 7.09
CA ALA A 64 -18.59 -6.47 6.00
C ALA A 64 -19.12 -7.39 4.89
N GLN A 65 -19.98 -8.34 5.25
CA GLN A 65 -20.62 -9.29 4.34
C GLN A 65 -21.61 -8.59 3.40
N ASP A 66 -22.32 -7.56 3.87
CA ASP A 66 -23.24 -6.77 3.04
C ASP A 66 -22.48 -6.05 1.90
N SER A 67 -21.23 -5.65 2.16
CA SER A 67 -20.37 -5.00 1.17
C SER A 67 -19.97 -5.90 0.01
N VAL A 68 -20.11 -7.23 0.12
CA VAL A 68 -19.84 -8.17 -0.99
C VAL A 68 -20.68 -7.85 -2.22
N GLY A 69 -21.93 -7.42 -2.03
CA GLY A 69 -22.82 -7.05 -3.12
C GLY A 69 -22.37 -5.80 -3.89
N PHE A 70 -21.61 -4.91 -3.25
CA PHE A 70 -20.97 -3.76 -3.87
C PHE A 70 -19.70 -4.18 -4.62
N VAL A 71 -18.81 -4.95 -3.98
CA VAL A 71 -17.54 -5.40 -4.58
C VAL A 71 -17.76 -6.20 -5.85
N LYS A 72 -18.74 -7.11 -5.87
CA LYS A 72 -19.07 -7.93 -7.05
C LYS A 72 -19.51 -7.13 -8.28
N LYS A 73 -19.84 -5.85 -8.12
CA LYS A 73 -20.31 -4.95 -9.20
C LYS A 73 -19.24 -3.94 -9.64
N GLN A 74 -18.07 -3.94 -9.00
CA GLN A 74 -16.94 -3.13 -9.42
C GLN A 74 -16.20 -3.82 -10.57
#